data_AF-A0A1V6HDA2-F1
#
_entry.id   AF-A0A1V6HDA2-F1
#
_cell.length_a   1.000
_cell.length_b   1.000
_cell.length_c   1.000
_cell.angle_alpha   90.00
_cell.angle_beta   90.00
_cell.angle_gamma   90.00
#
_symmetry.space_group_name_H-M   'P 1'
#
loop_
_entity.id
_entity.type
_entity.pdbx_description
1 polymer ?
#
loop_
_entity_poly.entity_id
_entity_poly.type
_entity_poly.pdbx_seq_one_letter_code
_entity_poly.pdbx_strand_id
1 'polypeptide(L)'
;MRKSTKRYGSLVAMALLVGAAGLAGEAFAQGRGGGQGRGGGQGRGGDQGGYGPGQGGGYGRGQGGGYGRGAGDQLRQRDRIHVDGTQRQRLQDCNEGAQRLRQHAQEIGANAGNPAFAAMERDQLRIHSETIFRQHDEFVAGLAKTERDQLERPLGRLEQTRSLIEAEMRTLDRALDANDPDAKRIARASRELERQLDRWEIQYRNFSSLFGSGD
;
A
#
# COMPACT_ATOMS: atom_id res chain seq x y z
N MET A 1 3.98 67.65 -3.41
CA MET A 1 3.62 67.10 -2.08
C MET A 1 3.36 65.60 -2.22
N ARG A 2 4.10 64.78 -1.47
CA ARG A 2 4.08 63.31 -1.50
C ARG A 2 2.80 62.78 -0.84
N LYS A 3 2.06 61.87 -1.50
CA LYS A 3 1.01 61.09 -0.82
C LYS A 3 1.57 59.75 -0.40
N SER A 4 1.50 59.54 0.91
CA SER A 4 2.10 58.49 1.70
C SER A 4 1.34 57.17 1.57
N THR A 5 2.11 56.09 1.42
CA THR A 5 1.73 54.69 1.61
C THR A 5 1.14 54.41 2.99
N LYS A 6 0.07 53.62 3.06
CA LYS A 6 -0.31 52.87 4.27
C LYS A 6 -0.48 51.38 3.92
N ARG A 7 0.41 50.56 4.49
CA ARG A 7 0.25 49.12 4.72
C ARG A 7 -0.53 48.92 6.04
N TYR A 8 -0.70 47.64 6.43
CA TYR A 8 -1.37 47.08 7.62
C TYR A 8 -2.86 46.78 7.40
N GLY A 9 -3.37 45.58 7.66
CA GLY A 9 -2.78 44.39 8.28
C GLY A 9 -3.67 43.17 8.06
N SER A 10 -3.01 42.03 7.87
CA SER A 10 -3.57 40.70 7.81
C SER A 10 -4.17 40.31 9.18
N LEU A 11 -5.40 39.79 9.19
CA LEU A 11 -5.94 39.03 10.32
C LEU A 11 -6.52 37.73 9.78
N VAL A 12 -5.69 36.69 9.81
CA VAL A 12 -6.10 35.29 9.68
C VAL A 12 -6.59 34.85 11.05
N ALA A 13 -7.90 34.60 11.17
CA ALA A 13 -8.47 33.87 12.30
C ALA A 13 -8.48 32.38 11.96
N MET A 14 -7.45 31.66 12.39
CA MET A 14 -7.47 30.19 12.45
C MET A 14 -8.17 29.78 13.75
N ALA A 15 -9.40 29.29 13.63
CA ALA A 15 -10.09 28.61 14.72
C ALA A 15 -9.67 27.13 14.72
N LEU A 16 -8.84 26.75 15.70
CA LEU A 16 -8.56 25.37 16.07
C LEU A 16 -9.79 24.82 16.81
N LEU A 17 -10.47 23.83 16.22
CA LEU A 17 -11.38 22.95 16.95
C LEU A 17 -10.79 21.54 16.96
N VAL A 18 -10.04 21.28 18.03
CA VAL A 18 -9.73 19.94 18.51
C VAL A 18 -10.98 19.41 19.22
N GLY A 19 -11.61 18.39 18.64
CA GLY A 19 -12.75 17.70 19.24
C GLY A 19 -12.51 16.20 19.22
N ALA A 20 -12.00 15.66 20.33
CA ALA A 20 -12.00 14.24 20.62
C ALA A 20 -13.36 13.84 21.20
N ALA A 21 -14.05 12.90 20.55
CA ALA A 21 -15.14 12.14 21.16
C ALA A 21 -15.24 10.78 20.46
N GLY A 22 -15.10 9.71 21.24
CA GLY A 22 -15.17 8.34 20.76
C GLY A 22 -16.59 7.74 20.73
N LEU A 23 -16.62 6.51 20.24
CA LEU A 23 -17.62 5.45 20.42
C LEU A 23 -19.04 5.71 19.89
N ALA A 24 -19.29 5.24 18.66
CA ALA A 24 -20.53 4.54 18.31
C ALA A 24 -20.25 3.62 17.11
N GLY A 25 -20.37 2.31 17.32
CA GLY A 25 -20.34 1.33 16.25
C GLY A 25 -21.70 1.28 15.56
N GLU A 26 -21.70 1.23 14.24
CA GLU A 26 -22.88 0.89 13.45
C GLU A 26 -22.51 -0.09 12.33
N ALA A 27 -22.96 -1.33 12.56
CA ALA A 27 -23.42 -2.33 11.60
C ALA A 27 -22.74 -2.43 10.22
N PHE A 28 -21.87 -3.44 10.10
CA PHE A 28 -21.62 -4.11 8.83
C PHE A 28 -22.94 -4.66 8.26
N ALA A 29 -23.44 -4.04 7.20
CA ALA A 29 -24.50 -4.61 6.38
C ALA A 29 -23.92 -5.80 5.58
N GLN A 30 -24.20 -7.00 6.09
CA GLN A 30 -23.93 -8.29 5.48
C GLN A 30 -24.83 -8.49 4.25
N GLY A 31 -24.35 -8.12 3.07
CA GLY A 31 -25.00 -8.38 1.78
C GLY A 31 -24.71 -9.80 1.29
N ARG A 32 -25.66 -10.71 1.51
CA ARG A 32 -25.67 -12.10 1.04
C ARG A 32 -26.26 -12.18 -0.38
N GLY A 33 -25.53 -12.74 -1.35
CA GLY A 33 -26.08 -13.17 -2.65
C GLY A 33 -24.95 -13.71 -3.54
N GLY A 34 -24.84 -14.99 -3.90
CA GLY A 34 -25.88 -15.99 -4.13
C GLY A 34 -26.27 -15.99 -5.60
N GLY A 35 -25.41 -16.55 -6.48
CA GLY A 35 -25.66 -16.65 -7.91
C GLY A 35 -24.95 -17.86 -8.52
N GLN A 36 -25.64 -19.00 -8.51
CA GLN A 36 -25.29 -20.22 -9.25
C GLN A 36 -25.63 -20.03 -10.73
N GLY A 37 -24.70 -20.36 -11.61
CA GLY A 37 -24.92 -20.46 -13.05
C GLY A 37 -24.24 -21.71 -13.59
N ARG A 38 -25.01 -22.80 -13.67
CA ARG A 38 -24.69 -24.02 -14.42
C ARG A 38 -25.03 -23.81 -15.91
N GLY A 39 -24.13 -24.24 -16.78
CA GLY A 39 -24.36 -24.53 -18.20
C GLY A 39 -23.00 -24.83 -18.83
N GLY A 40 -22.65 -26.04 -19.27
CA GLY A 40 -23.47 -27.07 -19.90
C GLY A 40 -23.43 -26.86 -21.42
N GLY A 41 -22.33 -27.27 -22.05
CA GLY A 41 -22.12 -27.13 -23.50
C GLY A 41 -21.05 -28.09 -24.00
N GLN A 42 -21.51 -29.24 -24.46
CA GLN A 42 -20.77 -30.39 -24.96
C GLN A 42 -20.69 -30.29 -26.50
N GLY A 43 -19.55 -30.63 -27.11
CA GLY A 43 -19.56 -31.03 -28.52
C GLY A 43 -18.29 -30.81 -29.35
N ARG A 44 -17.59 -31.93 -29.61
CA ARG A 44 -16.95 -32.40 -30.87
C ARG A 44 -15.99 -31.42 -31.59
N GLY A 45 -14.76 -31.78 -31.93
CA GLY A 45 -14.19 -33.05 -32.39
C GLY A 45 -13.28 -32.71 -33.59
N GLY A 46 -12.19 -33.45 -33.80
CA GLY A 46 -11.36 -33.26 -35.00
C GLY A 46 -9.89 -33.62 -34.82
N ASP A 47 -9.58 -34.84 -35.22
CA ASP A 47 -8.30 -35.55 -35.28
C ASP A 47 -7.23 -34.92 -36.19
N GLN A 48 -5.96 -35.05 -35.79
CA GLN A 48 -4.73 -35.27 -36.60
C GLN A 48 -3.53 -35.13 -35.63
N GLY A 49 -2.70 -36.13 -35.33
CA GLY A 49 -2.07 -37.12 -36.19
C GLY A 49 -0.57 -36.80 -36.26
N GLY A 50 0.30 -37.55 -35.57
CA GLY A 50 1.75 -37.32 -35.59
C GLY A 50 2.54 -38.30 -34.73
N TYR A 51 3.11 -39.30 -35.39
CA TYR A 51 3.85 -40.46 -34.88
C TYR A 51 5.36 -40.19 -34.90
N GLY A 52 6.10 -40.67 -33.90
CA GLY A 52 7.57 -40.72 -33.92
C GLY A 52 8.17 -41.42 -32.68
N PRO A 53 8.96 -42.50 -32.82
CA PRO A 53 9.54 -43.26 -31.71
C PRO A 53 11.04 -42.97 -31.47
N GLY A 54 11.49 -43.05 -30.20
CA GLY A 54 12.90 -43.18 -29.78
C GLY A 54 12.98 -43.25 -28.25
N GLN A 55 13.11 -44.42 -27.60
CA GLN A 55 14.28 -45.28 -27.33
C GLN A 55 15.44 -44.68 -26.52
N GLY A 56 15.69 -45.30 -25.35
CA GLY A 56 16.86 -45.17 -24.45
C GLY A 56 16.48 -44.61 -23.07
N GLY A 57 16.30 -45.38 -21.97
CA GLY A 57 17.24 -46.30 -21.30
C GLY A 57 17.93 -45.54 -20.15
N GLY A 58 18.00 -45.92 -18.87
CA GLY A 58 17.54 -47.04 -18.06
C GLY A 58 17.89 -46.76 -16.57
N TYR A 59 17.24 -47.50 -15.67
CA TYR A 59 17.62 -47.89 -14.29
C TYR A 59 18.45 -46.97 -13.37
N GLY A 60 17.89 -46.71 -12.18
CA GLY A 60 18.58 -46.14 -11.03
C GLY A 60 17.80 -46.29 -9.71
N ARG A 61 17.56 -47.54 -9.29
CA ARG A 61 17.05 -47.92 -7.96
C ARG A 61 18.15 -47.66 -6.92
N GLY A 62 18.11 -46.50 -6.27
CA GLY A 62 18.95 -46.17 -5.12
C GLY A 62 18.12 -46.18 -3.84
N GLN A 63 18.03 -47.34 -3.20
CA GLN A 63 17.57 -47.50 -1.82
C GLN A 63 18.73 -47.10 -0.91
N GLY A 64 18.61 -45.94 -0.25
CA GLY A 64 19.57 -45.45 0.72
C GLY A 64 18.82 -44.78 1.87
N GLY A 65 18.78 -45.47 3.01
CA GLY A 65 18.24 -44.93 4.25
C GLY A 65 19.06 -43.75 4.76
N GLY A 66 18.38 -42.72 5.24
CA GLY A 66 18.99 -41.52 5.80
C GLY A 66 17.93 -40.71 6.53
N TYR A 67 17.79 -40.99 7.82
CA TYR A 67 17.38 -40.08 8.88
C TYR A 67 17.50 -38.59 8.48
N GLY A 68 16.36 -37.93 8.31
CA GLY A 68 16.29 -36.51 7.99
C GLY A 68 14.88 -35.93 8.12
N ARG A 69 14.04 -36.54 8.96
CA ARG A 69 12.75 -35.94 9.38
C ARG A 69 13.09 -34.87 10.43
N GLY A 70 13.41 -33.65 10.00
CA GLY A 70 13.62 -32.53 10.94
C GLY A 70 14.27 -31.26 10.39
N ALA A 71 15.11 -31.33 9.36
CA ALA A 71 15.90 -30.16 8.93
C ALA A 71 15.14 -29.17 8.02
N GLY A 72 14.04 -29.59 7.38
CA GLY A 72 13.24 -28.74 6.49
C GLY A 72 12.23 -27.83 7.20
N ASP A 73 11.80 -28.21 8.41
CA ASP A 73 10.83 -27.44 9.19
C ASP A 73 11.50 -26.50 10.20
N GLN A 74 12.73 -26.81 10.66
CA GLN A 74 13.49 -25.95 11.57
C GLN A 74 13.98 -24.64 10.91
N LEU A 75 14.20 -24.62 9.59
CA LEU A 75 14.51 -23.38 8.86
C LEU A 75 13.27 -22.49 8.62
N ARG A 76 12.05 -23.01 8.86
CA ARG A 76 10.80 -22.23 8.80
C ARG A 76 10.38 -21.67 10.16
N GLN A 77 11.04 -22.09 11.24
CA GLN A 77 11.02 -21.40 12.53
C GLN A 77 12.11 -20.33 12.55
N ARG A 78 12.11 -19.40 11.58
CA ARG A 78 12.61 -18.06 11.93
C ARG A 78 11.69 -17.60 13.04
N ASP A 79 12.22 -17.29 14.21
CA ASP A 79 11.52 -16.60 15.29
C ASP A 79 10.66 -15.52 14.64
N ARG A 80 9.37 -15.82 14.44
CA ARG A 80 8.47 -14.87 13.80
C ARG A 80 8.31 -13.79 14.84
N ILE A 81 8.63 -12.56 14.47
CA ILE A 81 8.49 -11.43 15.38
C ILE A 81 7.02 -11.44 15.84
N HIS A 82 6.83 -11.69 17.13
CA HIS A 82 5.51 -11.81 17.72
C HIS A 82 4.97 -10.43 17.98
N VAL A 83 3.97 -10.06 17.18
CA VAL A 83 3.22 -8.83 17.35
C VAL A 83 1.91 -9.12 18.07
N ASP A 84 1.54 -8.22 18.98
CA ASP A 84 0.25 -8.31 19.67
C ASP A 84 -0.93 -7.98 18.72
N GLY A 85 -2.15 -8.15 19.21
CA GLY A 85 -3.37 -7.88 18.42
C GLY A 85 -3.48 -6.42 17.97
N THR A 86 -3.01 -5.48 18.78
CA THR A 86 -3.03 -4.04 18.46
C THR A 86 -2.05 -3.73 17.34
N GLN A 87 -0.85 -4.29 17.39
CA GLN A 87 0.17 -4.16 16.35
C GLN A 87 -0.29 -4.79 15.03
N ARG A 88 -0.97 -5.95 15.07
CA ARG A 88 -1.60 -6.54 13.87
C ARG A 88 -2.65 -5.63 13.26
N GLN A 89 -3.54 -5.05 14.06
CA GLN A 89 -4.54 -4.11 13.57
C GLN A 89 -3.88 -2.89 12.92
N ARG A 90 -2.87 -2.28 13.57
CA ARG A 90 -2.12 -1.15 13.00
C ARG A 90 -1.47 -1.47 11.66
N LEU A 91 -0.94 -2.68 11.49
CA LEU A 91 -0.37 -3.14 10.21
C LEU A 91 -1.45 -3.28 9.13
N GLN A 92 -2.64 -3.78 9.47
CA GLN A 92 -3.78 -3.85 8.56
C GLN A 92 -4.26 -2.44 8.17
N ASP A 93 -4.42 -1.54 9.14
CA ASP A 93 -4.83 -0.16 8.92
C ASP A 93 -3.85 0.58 8.00
N CYS A 94 -2.54 0.36 8.16
CA CYS A 94 -1.51 0.92 7.27
C CYS A 94 -1.65 0.40 5.84
N ASN A 95 -1.92 -0.90 5.67
CA ASN A 95 -2.07 -1.52 4.35
C ASN A 95 -3.32 -1.00 3.62
N GLU A 96 -4.46 -0.94 4.31
CA GLU A 96 -5.68 -0.34 3.76
C GLU A 96 -5.50 1.16 3.48
N GLY A 97 -4.78 1.86 4.36
CA GLY A 97 -4.40 3.25 4.19
C GLY A 97 -3.61 3.49 2.92
N ALA A 98 -2.57 2.69 2.67
CA ALA A 98 -1.78 2.75 1.44
C ALA A 98 -2.64 2.56 0.18
N GLN A 99 -3.60 1.64 0.22
CA GLN A 99 -4.55 1.43 -0.89
C GLN A 99 -5.42 2.65 -1.14
N ARG A 100 -5.95 3.28 -0.08
CA ARG A 100 -6.75 4.51 -0.19
C ARG A 100 -5.92 5.66 -0.77
N LEU A 101 -4.68 5.83 -0.33
CA LEU A 101 -3.78 6.85 -0.91
C LEU A 101 -3.55 6.63 -2.40
N ARG A 102 -3.32 5.37 -2.80
CA ARG A 102 -3.13 5.01 -4.21
C ARG A 102 -4.38 5.33 -5.05
N GLN A 103 -5.58 5.08 -4.52
CA GLN A 103 -6.83 5.42 -5.18
C GLN A 103 -6.96 6.94 -5.40
N HIS A 104 -6.70 7.77 -4.38
CA HIS A 104 -6.69 9.22 -4.55
C HIS A 104 -5.68 9.67 -5.63
N ALA A 105 -4.46 9.13 -5.60
CA ALA A 105 -3.45 9.45 -6.62
C ALA A 105 -3.93 9.08 -8.04
N GLN A 106 -4.59 7.92 -8.19
CA GLN A 106 -5.18 7.48 -9.45
C GLN A 106 -6.32 8.42 -9.90
N GLU A 107 -7.22 8.80 -9.00
CA GLU A 107 -8.36 9.68 -9.29
C GLU A 107 -7.92 11.08 -9.74
N ILE A 108 -6.89 11.63 -9.11
CA ILE A 108 -6.26 12.89 -9.52
C ILE A 108 -5.75 12.79 -10.97
N GLY A 109 -5.09 11.68 -11.31
CA GLY A 109 -4.52 11.46 -12.63
C GLY A 109 -5.58 11.25 -13.70
N ALA A 110 -6.64 10.50 -13.39
CA ALA A 110 -7.77 10.26 -14.27
C ALA A 110 -8.56 11.56 -14.55
N ASN A 111 -8.65 12.43 -13.56
CA ASN A 111 -9.40 13.68 -13.62
C ASN A 111 -8.51 14.93 -13.72
N ALA A 112 -7.28 14.78 -14.22
CA ALA A 112 -6.30 15.87 -14.29
C ALA A 112 -6.76 17.06 -15.15
N GLY A 113 -7.75 16.87 -16.03
CA GLY A 113 -8.41 17.95 -16.78
C GLY A 113 -9.36 18.83 -15.95
N ASN A 114 -9.61 18.47 -14.69
CA ASN A 114 -10.41 19.25 -13.74
C ASN A 114 -9.55 19.59 -12.49
N PRO A 115 -8.83 20.72 -12.51
CA PRO A 115 -7.94 21.11 -11.41
C PRO A 115 -8.63 21.26 -10.06
N ALA A 116 -9.91 21.67 -10.03
CA ALA A 116 -10.65 21.82 -8.79
C ALA A 116 -10.93 20.47 -8.11
N PHE A 117 -11.34 19.46 -8.90
CA PHE A 117 -11.49 18.10 -8.40
C PHE A 117 -10.13 17.51 -7.97
N ALA A 118 -9.09 17.68 -8.80
CA ALA A 118 -7.75 17.20 -8.48
C ALA A 118 -7.18 17.84 -7.19
N ALA A 119 -7.47 19.12 -6.93
CA ALA A 119 -7.09 19.79 -5.69
C ALA A 119 -7.82 19.22 -4.47
N MET A 120 -9.13 18.94 -4.58
CA MET A 120 -9.90 18.30 -3.52
C MET A 120 -9.35 16.91 -3.18
N GLU A 121 -9.07 16.08 -4.19
CA GLU A 121 -8.48 14.75 -3.99
C GLU A 121 -7.05 14.83 -3.43
N ARG A 122 -6.26 15.83 -3.84
CA ARG A 122 -4.93 16.10 -3.24
C ARG A 122 -5.07 16.39 -1.74
N ASP A 123 -6.06 17.18 -1.33
CA ASP A 123 -6.26 17.52 0.08
C ASP A 123 -6.63 16.27 0.90
N GLN A 124 -7.49 15.39 0.37
CA GLN A 124 -7.79 14.09 0.98
C GLN A 124 -6.55 13.20 1.08
N LEU A 125 -5.76 13.13 0.00
CA LEU A 125 -4.51 12.40 -0.03
C LEU A 125 -3.55 12.90 1.07
N ARG A 126 -3.45 14.22 1.27
CA ARG A 126 -2.60 14.80 2.31
C ARG A 126 -3.05 14.39 3.71
N ILE A 127 -4.33 14.58 4.04
CA ILE A 127 -4.90 14.25 5.35
C ILE A 127 -4.70 12.76 5.69
N HIS A 128 -4.99 11.89 4.73
CA HIS A 128 -4.81 10.45 4.92
C HIS A 128 -3.33 10.07 5.04
N SER A 129 -2.44 10.69 4.25
CA SER A 129 -1.00 10.38 4.29
C SER A 129 -0.38 10.71 5.64
N GLU A 130 -0.72 11.88 6.21
CA GLU A 130 -0.26 12.31 7.53
C GLU A 130 -0.71 11.33 8.63
N THR A 131 -1.88 10.72 8.48
CA THR A 131 -2.40 9.73 9.42
C THR A 131 -1.65 8.41 9.31
N ILE A 132 -1.50 7.86 8.10
CA ILE A 132 -0.84 6.56 7.94
C ILE A 132 0.66 6.65 8.26
N PHE A 133 1.33 7.74 7.88
CA PHE A 133 2.75 7.92 8.20
C PHE A 133 2.99 8.04 9.71
N ARG A 134 2.10 8.73 10.44
CA ARG A 134 2.14 8.76 11.90
C ARG A 134 1.93 7.37 12.51
N GLN A 135 0.98 6.59 11.99
CA GLN A 135 0.76 5.22 12.45
C GLN A 135 1.98 4.31 12.18
N HIS A 136 2.66 4.49 11.04
CA HIS A 136 3.94 3.83 10.76
C HIS A 136 4.99 4.20 11.82
N ASP A 137 5.17 5.50 12.09
CA ASP A 137 6.15 6.00 13.05
C ASP A 137 5.90 5.45 14.46
N GLU A 138 4.65 5.46 14.91
CA GLU A 138 4.25 4.88 16.19
C GLU A 138 4.52 3.38 16.27
N PHE A 139 4.25 2.65 15.17
CA PHE A 139 4.54 1.22 15.09
C PHE A 139 6.04 0.97 15.22
N VAL A 140 6.87 1.69 14.44
CA VAL A 140 8.34 1.54 14.48
C VAL A 140 8.91 1.92 15.85
N ALA A 141 8.40 2.98 16.46
CA ALA A 141 8.79 3.41 17.80
C ALA A 141 8.44 2.36 18.87
N GLY A 142 7.33 1.65 18.69
CA GLY A 142 6.87 0.58 19.58
C GLY A 142 7.66 -0.73 19.50
N LEU A 143 8.49 -0.92 18.47
CA LEU A 143 9.32 -2.13 18.32
C LEU A 143 10.44 -2.17 19.37
N ALA A 144 10.77 -3.34 19.90
CA ALA A 144 11.95 -3.56 20.71
C ALA A 144 13.23 -3.36 19.88
N LYS A 145 14.36 -3.05 20.52
CA LYS A 145 15.63 -2.81 19.82
C LYS A 145 16.05 -4.00 18.94
N THR A 146 15.94 -5.22 19.47
CA THR A 146 16.28 -6.45 18.75
C THR A 146 15.39 -6.67 17.53
N GLU A 147 14.10 -6.31 17.60
CA GLU A 147 13.17 -6.40 16.47
C GLU A 147 13.51 -5.34 15.42
N ARG A 148 13.83 -4.11 15.83
CA ARG A 148 14.32 -3.06 14.92
C ARG A 148 15.59 -3.47 14.19
N ASP A 149 16.55 -4.07 14.88
CA ASP A 149 17.80 -4.55 14.27
C ASP A 149 17.52 -5.66 13.23
N GLN A 150 16.59 -6.57 13.52
CA GLN A 150 16.15 -7.60 12.57
C GLN A 150 15.38 -7.03 11.37
N LEU A 151 14.67 -5.93 11.58
CA LEU A 151 13.83 -5.24 10.60
C LEU A 151 14.51 -4.04 9.95
N GLU A 152 15.81 -3.82 10.20
CA GLU A 152 16.54 -2.64 9.73
C GLU A 152 16.40 -2.46 8.21
N ARG A 153 16.67 -3.53 7.44
CA ARG A 153 16.56 -3.50 5.97
C ARG A 153 15.14 -3.25 5.46
N PRO A 154 14.10 -3.98 5.89
CA PRO A 154 12.74 -3.72 5.42
C PRO A 154 12.23 -2.34 5.86
N LEU A 155 12.51 -1.89 7.08
CA LEU A 155 12.14 -0.55 7.55
C LEU A 155 12.85 0.54 6.74
N GLY A 156 14.15 0.39 6.46
CA GLY A 156 14.88 1.33 5.62
C GLY A 156 14.31 1.46 4.20
N ARG A 157 13.79 0.38 3.61
CA ARG A 157 13.11 0.46 2.29
C ARG A 157 11.76 1.16 2.36
N LEU A 158 10.99 0.92 3.42
CA LEU A 158 9.71 1.60 3.64
C LEU A 158 9.92 3.12 3.80
N GLU A 159 10.89 3.52 4.61
CA GLU A 159 11.25 4.92 4.84
C GLU A 159 11.80 5.61 3.58
N GLN A 160 12.61 4.91 2.80
CA GLN A 160 13.06 5.42 1.50
C GLN A 160 11.88 5.67 0.57
N THR A 161 10.92 4.74 0.51
CA THR A 161 9.75 4.87 -0.36
C THR A 161 8.81 5.97 0.13
N ARG A 162 8.62 6.11 1.45
CA ARG A 162 7.90 7.23 2.07
C ARG A 162 8.50 8.58 1.66
N SER A 163 9.82 8.71 1.74
CA SER A 163 10.52 9.95 1.34
C SER A 163 10.26 10.30 -0.13
N LEU A 164 10.18 9.30 -1.01
CA LEU A 164 9.82 9.48 -2.42
C LEU A 164 8.34 9.88 -2.57
N ILE A 165 7.42 9.24 -1.85
CA ILE A 165 6.00 9.61 -1.83
C ILE A 165 5.85 11.09 -1.45
N GLU A 166 6.48 11.54 -0.37
CA GLU A 166 6.44 12.93 0.07
C GLU A 166 7.01 13.91 -0.98
N ALA A 167 8.06 13.51 -1.70
CA ALA A 167 8.61 14.31 -2.79
C ALA A 167 7.64 14.42 -3.98
N GLU A 168 6.94 13.33 -4.31
CA GLU A 168 5.94 13.32 -5.37
C GLU A 168 4.67 14.09 -5.00
N MET A 169 4.23 14.02 -3.73
CA MET A 169 3.14 14.88 -3.23
C MET A 169 3.50 16.37 -3.41
N ARG A 170 4.71 16.78 -3.03
CA ARG A 170 5.19 18.17 -3.26
C ARG A 170 5.27 18.53 -4.75
N THR A 171 5.49 17.56 -5.63
CA THR A 171 5.50 17.78 -7.07
C THR A 171 4.09 17.96 -7.62
N LEU A 172 3.14 17.17 -7.12
CA LEU A 172 1.73 17.32 -7.41
C LEU A 172 1.18 18.65 -6.90
N ASP A 173 1.52 19.06 -5.68
CA ASP A 173 1.16 20.36 -5.10
C ASP A 173 1.59 21.51 -6.02
N ARG A 174 2.87 21.50 -6.43
CA ARG A 174 3.40 22.51 -7.36
C ARG A 174 2.71 22.52 -8.72
N ALA A 175 2.22 21.38 -9.19
CA ALA A 175 1.49 21.29 -10.45
C ALA A 175 0.07 21.86 -10.33
N LEU A 176 -0.59 21.65 -9.19
CA LEU A 176 -1.96 22.12 -8.92
C LEU A 176 -2.02 23.58 -8.49
N ASP A 177 -1.04 24.05 -7.72
CA ASP A 177 -0.99 25.42 -7.20
C ASP A 177 -0.35 26.41 -8.20
N ALA A 178 -0.04 25.97 -9.42
CA ALA A 178 0.45 26.84 -10.48
C ALA A 178 -0.65 27.82 -10.94
N ASN A 179 -0.27 29.02 -11.36
CA ASN A 179 -1.23 30.03 -11.87
C ASN A 179 -2.06 29.53 -13.07
N ASP A 180 -1.51 28.60 -13.84
CA ASP A 180 -2.20 27.88 -14.93
C ASP A 180 -1.90 26.37 -14.77
N PRO A 181 -2.76 25.62 -14.07
CA PRO A 181 -2.56 24.20 -13.82
C PRO A 181 -2.65 23.38 -15.11
N ASP A 182 -1.52 22.84 -15.55
CA ASP A 182 -1.44 21.99 -16.74
C ASP A 182 -1.83 20.54 -16.42
N ALA A 183 -2.88 20.05 -17.08
CA ALA A 183 -3.40 18.70 -16.90
C ALA A 183 -2.36 17.60 -17.16
N LYS A 184 -1.42 17.81 -18.11
CA LYS A 184 -0.36 16.83 -18.39
C LYS A 184 0.64 16.73 -17.25
N ARG A 185 1.01 17.87 -16.64
CA ARG A 185 1.86 17.92 -15.44
C ARG A 185 1.19 17.27 -14.24
N ILE A 186 -0.08 17.59 -13.99
CA ILE A 186 -0.87 16.97 -12.91
C ILE A 186 -0.93 15.45 -13.10
N ALA A 187 -1.32 14.98 -14.28
CA ALA A 187 -1.40 13.55 -14.58
C ALA A 187 -0.05 12.83 -14.47
N ARG A 188 1.04 13.48 -14.88
CA ARG A 188 2.39 12.91 -14.73
C ARG A 188 2.78 12.78 -13.25
N ALA A 189 2.57 13.83 -12.46
CA ALA A 189 2.89 13.84 -11.04
C ALA A 189 2.07 12.80 -10.28
N SER A 190 0.75 12.73 -10.54
CA SER A 190 -0.12 11.74 -9.91
C SER A 190 0.29 10.30 -10.27
N ARG A 191 0.68 10.01 -11.53
CA ARG A 191 1.15 8.67 -11.91
C ARG A 191 2.47 8.28 -11.23
N GLU A 192 3.37 9.22 -11.00
CA GLU A 192 4.61 8.91 -10.26
C GLU A 192 4.31 8.68 -8.78
N LEU A 193 3.45 9.52 -8.18
CA LEU A 193 2.93 9.30 -6.83
C LEU A 193 2.27 7.93 -6.67
N GLU A 194 1.38 7.55 -7.60
CA GLU A 194 0.73 6.23 -7.64
C GLU A 194 1.75 5.09 -7.69
N ARG A 195 2.80 5.21 -8.51
CA ARG A 195 3.89 4.20 -8.58
C ARG A 195 4.60 4.02 -7.24
N GLN A 196 4.88 5.12 -6.53
CA GLN A 196 5.55 5.03 -5.24
C GLN A 196 4.63 4.48 -4.15
N LEU A 197 3.35 4.84 -4.17
CA LEU A 197 2.33 4.28 -3.27
C LEU A 197 2.11 2.78 -3.50
N ASP A 198 2.07 2.32 -4.75
CA ASP A 198 1.98 0.90 -5.09
C ASP A 198 3.20 0.11 -4.58
N ARG A 199 4.40 0.67 -4.74
CA ARG A 199 5.63 0.09 -4.17
C ARG A 199 5.56 0.00 -2.66
N TRP A 200 5.09 1.05 -2.00
CA TRP A 200 4.98 1.10 -0.55
C TRP A 200 3.96 0.09 -0.03
N GLU A 201 2.80 -0.05 -0.69
CA GLU A 201 1.80 -1.10 -0.40
C GLU A 201 2.41 -2.50 -0.52
N ILE A 202 3.10 -2.80 -1.62
CA ILE A 202 3.78 -4.08 -1.82
C ILE A 202 4.81 -4.35 -0.71
N GLN A 203 5.63 -3.35 -0.37
CA GLN A 203 6.61 -3.46 0.70
C GLN A 203 5.95 -3.70 2.05
N TYR A 204 4.82 -3.05 2.34
CA TYR A 204 4.06 -3.22 3.56
C TYR A 204 3.43 -4.61 3.68
N ARG A 205 2.89 -5.16 2.59
CA ARG A 205 2.38 -6.55 2.57
C ARG A 205 3.50 -7.57 2.81
N ASN A 206 4.66 -7.36 2.20
CA ASN A 206 5.83 -8.21 2.44
C ASN A 206 6.33 -8.05 3.88
N PHE A 207 6.33 -6.84 4.40
CA PHE A 207 6.71 -6.54 5.79
C PHE A 207 5.74 -7.19 6.78
N SER A 208 4.43 -7.06 6.57
CA SER A 208 3.41 -7.67 7.42
C SER A 208 3.51 -9.20 7.44
N SER A 209 3.92 -9.82 6.32
CA SER A 209 4.14 -11.27 6.24
C SER A 209 5.31 -11.79 7.08
N LEU A 210 6.24 -10.92 7.51
CA LEU A 210 7.34 -11.29 8.40
C LEU A 210 6.86 -11.55 9.83
N PHE A 211 5.72 -10.99 10.19
CA PHE A 211 5.10 -11.18 11.48
C PHE A 211 4.22 -12.43 11.43
N GLY A 212 4.35 -13.28 12.45
CA GLY A 212 3.61 -14.53 12.49
C GLY A 212 2.11 -14.29 12.67
N SER A 213 1.30 -15.00 11.89
CA SER A 213 -0.06 -15.36 12.29
C SER A 213 0.06 -16.21 13.56
N GLY A 214 0.05 -15.57 14.72
CA GLY A 214 -0.10 -16.27 15.98
C GLY A 214 -1.51 -16.84 16.00
N ASP A 215 -1.62 -18.12 15.67
CA ASP A 215 -2.72 -19.02 16.03
C ASP A 215 -2.30 -19.83 17.27
#